data_AF-A0A2N2R371-F1
#
_entry.id   AF-A0A2N2R371-F1
#
_cell.length_a   1.000
_cell.length_b   1.000
_cell.length_c   1.000
_cell.angle_alpha   90.00
_cell.angle_beta   90.00
_cell.angle_gamma   90.00
#
_symmetry.space_group_name_H-M   'P 1'
#
loop_
_entity.id
_entity.type
_entity.pdbx_description
1 polymer ?
#
loop_
_entity_poly.entity_id
_entity_poly.type
_entity_poly.pdbx_seq_one_letter_code
_entity_poly.pdbx_strand_id
1 'polypeptide(L)'
;PDVMSGNIIGIVAQRLIRRLCDHCKSPYHAEPHEIRLLADLGEGPRPVLFRPTGCELCDFQGYRGRIAIMELLRIDAGIDELIARRATAHEIRSRALLQGFTTLADDGMHRVLNGTTSLEELARVVDLTDRM
;
A
#
# COMPACT_ATOMS: atom_id res chain seq x y z
N PRO A 1 21.10 -5.63 -18.11
CA PRO A 1 20.99 -4.19 -18.42
C PRO A 1 20.63 -3.97 -19.88
N ASP A 2 21.44 -4.45 -20.83
CA ASP A 2 21.32 -4.09 -22.25
C ASP A 2 20.03 -4.59 -22.93
N VAL A 3 19.42 -5.67 -22.40
CA VAL A 3 18.12 -6.18 -22.88
C VAL A 3 16.95 -5.51 -22.15
N MET A 4 17.18 -4.90 -20.99
CA MET A 4 16.14 -4.29 -20.14
C MET A 4 15.97 -2.80 -20.45
N SER A 5 17.08 -2.07 -20.58
CA SER A 5 17.08 -0.66 -20.95
C SER A 5 16.59 -0.49 -22.39
N GLY A 6 15.69 0.48 -22.61
CA GLY A 6 15.06 0.76 -23.89
C GLY A 6 13.92 -0.19 -24.27
N ASN A 7 13.69 -1.29 -23.54
CA ASN A 7 12.68 -2.30 -23.88
C ASN A 7 11.56 -2.44 -22.83
N ILE A 8 11.77 -2.00 -21.59
CA ILE A 8 10.76 -2.05 -20.53
C ILE A 8 10.16 -0.65 -20.39
N ILE A 9 8.84 -0.51 -20.56
CA ILE A 9 8.12 0.76 -20.38
C ILE A 9 7.55 0.93 -18.97
N GLY A 10 7.45 -0.16 -18.21
CA GLY A 10 6.92 -0.17 -16.86
C GLY A 10 6.97 -1.54 -16.19
N ILE A 11 6.91 -1.53 -14.87
CA ILE A 11 6.79 -2.71 -14.01
C ILE A 11 5.56 -2.53 -13.14
N VAL A 12 4.74 -3.57 -13.05
CA VAL A 12 3.57 -3.61 -12.18
C VAL A 12 3.79 -4.69 -11.14
N ALA A 13 3.58 -4.36 -9.87
CA ALA A 13 3.43 -5.36 -8.82
C ALA A 13 2.07 -5.16 -8.14
N GLN A 14 1.43 -6.29 -7.79
CA GLN A 14 0.10 -6.29 -7.18
C GLN A 14 0.02 -7.32 -6.05
N ARG A 15 -0.81 -7.02 -5.05
CA ARG A 15 -1.25 -7.99 -4.04
C ARG A 15 -2.76 -7.90 -3.87
N LEU A 16 -3.40 -9.03 -3.55
CA LEU A 16 -4.82 -9.06 -3.20
C LEU A 16 -4.96 -9.07 -1.68
N ILE A 17 -5.72 -8.11 -1.16
CA ILE A 17 -6.07 -8.03 0.26
C ILE A 17 -7.59 -8.18 0.43
N ARG A 18 -8.00 -8.70 1.59
CA ARG A 18 -9.41 -8.89 1.92
C ARG A 18 -10.08 -7.53 2.12
N ARG A 19 -11.30 -7.38 1.58
CA ARG A 19 -12.12 -6.19 1.81
C ARG A 19 -12.96 -6.38 3.07
N LEU A 20 -13.00 -5.38 3.95
CA LEU A 20 -13.86 -5.40 5.13
C LEU A 20 -15.33 -5.57 4.73
N CYS A 21 -16.07 -6.33 5.53
CA CYS A 21 -17.50 -6.46 5.32
C CYS A 21 -18.20 -5.12 5.62
N ASP A 22 -18.86 -4.54 4.62
CA ASP A 22 -19.56 -3.25 4.78
C ASP A 22 -20.75 -3.29 5.74
N HIS A 23 -21.26 -4.49 6.06
CA HIS A 23 -22.38 -4.66 6.99
C HIS A 23 -21.98 -4.70 8.47
N CYS A 24 -20.74 -5.09 8.77
CA CYS A 24 -20.35 -5.35 10.16
C CYS A 24 -19.08 -4.61 10.60
N LYS A 25 -18.28 -4.03 9.69
CA LYS A 25 -17.06 -3.30 10.07
C LYS A 25 -17.34 -2.26 11.16
N SER A 26 -16.51 -2.24 12.20
CA SER A 26 -16.67 -1.31 13.32
C SER A 26 -15.65 -0.18 13.23
N PRO A 27 -16.06 1.08 13.38
CA PRO A 27 -15.13 2.20 13.44
C PRO A 27 -14.40 2.22 14.79
N TYR A 28 -13.19 2.76 14.79
CA TYR A 28 -12.43 3.08 16.00
C TYR A 28 -11.39 4.17 15.74
N HIS A 29 -11.01 4.91 16.78
CA HIS A 29 -9.89 5.83 16.68
C HIS A 29 -8.56 5.08 16.70
N ALA A 30 -7.68 5.41 15.76
CA ALA A 30 -6.35 4.81 15.70
C ALA A 30 -5.59 4.97 17.02
N GLU A 31 -4.92 3.89 17.41
CA GLU A 31 -4.04 3.85 18.57
C GLU A 31 -2.72 4.57 18.28
N PRO A 32 -1.98 5.05 19.29
CA PRO A 32 -0.73 5.77 19.09
C PRO A 32 0.31 5.01 18.25
N HIS A 33 0.33 3.68 18.32
CA HIS A 33 1.25 2.87 17.54
C HIS A 33 0.83 2.74 16.06
N GLU A 34 -0.47 2.73 15.79
CA GLU A 34 -1.02 2.71 14.42
C GLU A 34 -0.84 4.07 13.74
N ILE A 35 -0.97 5.16 14.51
CA ILE A 35 -0.72 6.52 14.02
C ILE A 35 0.70 6.66 13.48
N ARG A 36 1.70 6.00 14.09
CA ARG A 36 3.08 6.03 13.57
C ARG A 36 3.22 5.35 12.19
N LEU A 37 2.39 4.34 11.90
CA LEU A 37 2.39 3.66 10.60
C LEU A 37 1.64 4.46 9.53
N LEU A 38 0.68 5.27 9.96
CA LEU A 38 -0.07 6.20 9.13
C LEU A 38 0.81 7.44 8.88
N ALA A 39 1.52 7.46 7.75
CA ALA A 39 2.41 8.56 7.37
C ALA A 39 1.80 9.95 7.59
N ASP A 40 2.63 10.92 7.98
CA ASP A 40 2.38 12.37 8.17
C ASP A 40 0.92 12.83 8.10
N LEU A 41 0.09 12.22 8.95
CA LEU A 41 -1.14 12.84 9.39
C LEU A 41 -0.65 14.00 10.26
N GLY A 42 -0.63 15.22 9.73
CA GLY A 42 -0.20 16.40 10.46
C GLY A 42 -0.97 16.61 11.77
N GLU A 43 -0.82 17.77 12.42
CA GLU A 43 -1.57 18.06 13.64
C GLU A 43 -3.08 18.08 13.36
N GLY A 44 -3.76 17.00 13.69
CA GLY A 44 -5.15 16.76 13.36
C GLY A 44 -5.81 15.72 14.27
N PRO A 45 -7.14 15.57 14.19
CA PRO A 45 -7.86 14.57 14.96
C PRO A 45 -7.40 13.16 14.58
N ARG A 46 -7.38 12.25 15.58
CA ARG A 46 -6.99 10.86 15.35
C ARG A 46 -7.87 10.24 14.25
N PRO A 47 -7.28 9.62 13.23
CA PRO A 47 -8.04 9.03 12.13
C PRO A 47 -8.94 7.93 12.66
N VAL A 48 -10.12 7.83 12.06
CA VAL A 48 -11.04 6.70 12.30
C VAL A 48 -10.67 5.58 11.35
N LEU A 49 -10.27 4.45 11.91
CA LEU A 49 -10.01 3.21 11.18
C LEU A 49 -11.16 2.23 11.36
N PHE A 50 -11.14 1.15 10.61
CA PHE A 50 -12.15 0.10 10.67
C PHE A 50 -11.53 -1.26 10.94
N ARG A 51 -12.20 -2.03 11.80
CA ARG A 51 -11.79 -3.39 12.17
C ARG A 51 -12.87 -4.41 11.78
N PRO A 52 -12.49 -5.67 11.46
CA PRO A 52 -13.45 -6.75 11.24
C PRO A 52 -14.19 -7.09 12.55
N THR A 53 -15.45 -7.52 12.44
CA THR A 53 -16.26 -7.99 13.58
C THR A 53 -16.90 -9.35 13.32
N GLY A 54 -17.39 -9.58 12.10
CA GLY A 54 -18.06 -10.81 11.69
C GLY A 54 -19.59 -10.68 11.76
N CYS A 55 -20.26 -11.17 10.73
CA CYS A 55 -21.72 -11.36 10.68
C CYS A 55 -22.05 -12.49 9.70
N GLU A 56 -23.32 -12.90 9.65
CA GLU A 56 -23.79 -13.96 8.75
C GLU A 56 -23.49 -13.66 7.27
N LEU A 57 -23.55 -12.38 6.85
CA LEU A 57 -23.32 -11.98 5.46
C LEU A 57 -21.86 -12.11 5.00
N CYS A 58 -20.93 -12.35 5.92
CA CYS A 58 -19.52 -12.58 5.63
C CYS A 58 -19.01 -13.88 6.28
N ASP A 59 -19.90 -14.82 6.55
CA ASP A 59 -19.57 -16.11 7.18
C ASP A 59 -18.75 -15.95 8.46
N PHE A 60 -19.08 -14.91 9.24
CA PHE A 60 -18.42 -14.50 10.47
C PHE A 60 -16.91 -14.20 10.33
N GLN A 61 -16.41 -13.97 9.11
CA GLN A 61 -15.00 -13.66 8.85
C GLN A 61 -14.66 -12.18 9.09
N GLY A 62 -15.65 -11.29 9.01
CA GLY A 62 -15.45 -9.83 9.06
C GLY A 62 -14.93 -9.21 7.75
N TYR A 63 -14.72 -10.04 6.72
CA TYR A 63 -14.28 -9.65 5.40
C TYR A 63 -15.18 -10.27 4.32
N ARG A 64 -15.43 -9.54 3.22
CA ARG A 64 -16.20 -10.05 2.07
C ARG A 64 -15.61 -9.52 0.77
N GLY A 65 -15.07 -10.44 -0.03
CA GLY A 65 -14.40 -10.12 -1.28
C GLY A 65 -12.94 -9.68 -1.09
N ARG A 66 -12.31 -9.30 -2.20
CA ARG A 66 -10.90 -8.89 -2.26
C ARG A 66 -10.77 -7.62 -3.10
N ILE A 67 -9.75 -6.84 -2.80
CA ILE A 67 -9.32 -5.69 -3.60
C ILE A 67 -7.85 -5.83 -3.92
N ALA A 68 -7.43 -5.30 -5.06
CA ALA A 68 -6.02 -5.20 -5.39
C ALA A 68 -5.43 -3.94 -4.76
N ILE A 69 -4.23 -4.09 -4.22
CA ILE A 69 -3.29 -2.99 -4.04
C ILE A 69 -2.19 -3.12 -5.07
N MET A 70 -1.73 -2.01 -5.63
CA MET A 70 -0.80 -2.01 -6.74
C MET A 70 0.26 -0.93 -6.65
N GLU A 71 1.44 -1.24 -7.16
CA GLU A 71 2.49 -0.28 -7.45
C GLU A 71 2.83 -0.35 -8.93
N LEU A 72 2.99 0.82 -9.56
CA LEU A 72 3.30 0.96 -10.98
C LEU A 72 4.56 1.80 -11.12
N LEU A 73 5.68 1.12 -11.39
CA LEU A 73 6.93 1.78 -11.69
C LEU A 73 7.00 2.03 -13.19
N ARG A 74 6.75 3.27 -13.62
CA ARG A 74 6.98 3.68 -15.01
C ARG A 74 8.48 3.81 -15.25
N ILE A 75 8.97 3.20 -16.33
CA ILE A 75 10.36 3.38 -16.76
C ILE A 75 10.40 4.59 -17.68
N ASP A 76 10.80 5.73 -17.13
CA ASP A 76 11.11 6.92 -17.92
C ASP A 76 12.58 6.93 -18.35
N ALA A 77 12.99 7.94 -19.14
CA ALA A 77 14.37 8.04 -19.63
C ALA A 77 15.41 8.04 -18.49
N GLY A 78 15.06 8.56 -17.32
CA GLY A 78 15.98 8.63 -16.20
C GLY A 78 16.10 7.34 -15.42
N ILE A 79 14.99 6.63 -15.20
CA ILE A 79 15.02 5.26 -14.65
C ILE A 79 15.72 4.32 -15.64
N ASP A 80 15.51 4.50 -16.94
CA ASP A 80 16.19 3.72 -17.99
C ASP A 80 17.71 3.92 -17.95
N GLU A 81 18.18 5.16 -17.79
CA GLU A 81 19.60 5.48 -17.59
C GLU A 81 20.16 4.81 -16.32
N LEU A 82 19.40 4.83 -15.22
CA LEU A 82 19.77 4.13 -13.98
C LEU A 82 19.93 2.61 -14.21
N ILE A 83 19.04 2.01 -15.01
CA ILE A 83 19.12 0.59 -15.38
C ILE A 83 20.35 0.32 -16.25
N ALA A 84 20.60 1.15 -17.26
CA ALA A 84 21.73 1.03 -18.18
C ALA A 84 23.08 1.04 -17.43
N ARG A 85 23.22 1.94 -16.44
CA ARG A 85 24.43 2.06 -15.62
C ARG A 85 24.51 1.10 -14.44
N ARG A 86 23.54 0.18 -14.28
CA ARG A 86 23.47 -0.80 -13.18
C ARG A 86 23.41 -0.15 -11.79
N ALA A 87 22.63 0.93 -11.67
CA ALA A 87 22.36 1.57 -10.40
C ALA A 87 21.75 0.59 -9.38
N THR A 88 21.90 0.89 -8.11
CA THR A 88 21.30 0.12 -7.02
C THR A 88 19.77 0.24 -7.02
N ALA A 89 19.09 -0.75 -6.45
CA ALA A 89 17.64 -0.68 -6.26
C ALA A 89 17.22 0.54 -5.41
N HIS A 90 18.08 0.97 -4.48
CA HIS A 90 17.85 2.17 -3.68
C HIS A 90 17.84 3.44 -4.54
N GLU A 91 18.81 3.63 -5.44
CA GLU A 91 18.83 4.77 -6.35
C GLU A 91 17.59 4.81 -7.27
N ILE A 92 17.19 3.65 -7.80
CA ILE A 92 16.00 3.53 -8.65
C ILE A 92 14.75 3.89 -7.84
N ARG A 93 14.58 3.34 -6.63
CA ARG A 93 13.45 3.62 -5.75
C ARG A 93 13.40 5.11 -5.38
N SER A 94 14.51 5.71 -4.99
CA SER A 94 14.58 7.12 -4.62
C SER A 94 14.17 8.03 -5.78
N ARG A 95 14.64 7.73 -7.01
CA ARG A 95 14.19 8.46 -8.21
C ARG A 95 12.70 8.27 -8.49
N ALA A 96 12.20 7.04 -8.38
CA ALA A 96 10.80 6.73 -8.60
C ALA A 96 9.89 7.49 -7.61
N LEU A 97 10.25 7.51 -6.33
CA LEU A 97 9.51 8.24 -5.28
C LEU A 97 9.42 9.73 -5.58
N LEU A 98 10.51 10.36 -6.06
CA LEU A 98 10.51 11.77 -6.49
C LEU A 98 9.56 12.04 -7.67
N GLN A 99 9.19 11.01 -8.42
CA GLN A 99 8.27 11.09 -9.57
C GLN A 99 6.83 10.68 -9.23
N GLY A 100 6.52 10.53 -7.94
CA GLY A 100 5.18 10.15 -7.48
C GLY A 100 4.90 8.65 -7.53
N PHE A 101 5.93 7.81 -7.56
CA PHE A 101 5.76 6.36 -7.39
C PHE A 101 5.06 6.08 -6.05
N THR A 102 3.92 5.40 -6.12
CA THR A 102 3.14 4.98 -4.95
C THR A 102 3.46 3.52 -4.67
N THR A 103 3.95 3.22 -3.47
CA THR A 103 4.28 1.85 -3.07
C THR A 103 3.02 1.03 -2.78
N LEU A 104 3.15 -0.30 -2.76
CA LEU A 104 2.07 -1.17 -2.25
C LEU A 104 1.62 -0.78 -0.83
N ALA A 105 2.55 -0.33 0.02
CA ALA A 105 2.24 0.12 1.37
C ALA A 105 1.41 1.40 1.34
N ASP A 106 1.73 2.36 0.47
CA ASP A 106 0.98 3.62 0.34
C ASP A 106 -0.43 3.42 -0.19
N ASP A 107 -0.61 2.66 -1.29
CA ASP A 107 -1.95 2.33 -1.80
C ASP A 107 -2.73 1.55 -0.74
N GLY A 108 -2.10 0.58 -0.08
CA GLY A 108 -2.67 -0.13 1.06
C GLY A 108 -3.12 0.80 2.19
N MET A 109 -2.29 1.75 2.60
CA MET A 109 -2.64 2.72 3.64
C MET A 109 -3.82 3.59 3.23
N HIS A 110 -3.90 4.01 1.97
CA HIS A 110 -5.08 4.71 1.45
C HIS A 110 -6.36 3.87 1.58
N ARG A 111 -6.28 2.54 1.34
CA ARG A 111 -7.42 1.62 1.54
C ARG A 111 -7.79 1.42 3.01
N VAL A 112 -6.83 1.54 3.92
CA VAL A 112 -7.09 1.49 5.37
C VAL A 112 -7.79 2.77 5.81
N LEU A 113 -7.27 3.93 5.41
CA LEU A 113 -7.81 5.24 5.77
C LEU A 113 -9.24 5.47 5.25
N ASN A 114 -9.59 4.92 4.08
CA ASN A 114 -10.95 5.00 3.56
C ASN A 114 -11.88 3.87 4.05
N GLY A 115 -11.41 2.99 4.94
CA GLY A 115 -12.21 1.92 5.54
C GLY A 115 -12.59 0.78 4.59
N THR A 116 -11.83 0.56 3.52
CA THR A 116 -12.01 -0.58 2.61
C THR A 116 -11.38 -1.85 3.15
N THR A 117 -10.23 -1.73 3.83
CA THR A 117 -9.53 -2.84 4.49
C THR A 117 -9.14 -2.44 5.92
N SER A 118 -8.69 -3.39 6.73
CA SER A 118 -8.11 -3.13 8.05
C SER A 118 -6.60 -2.97 7.97
N LEU A 119 -6.02 -2.29 8.97
CA LEU A 119 -4.57 -2.21 9.13
C LEU A 119 -3.94 -3.59 9.34
N GLU A 120 -4.60 -4.47 10.10
CA GLU A 120 -4.20 -5.87 10.31
C GLU A 120 -4.08 -6.63 8.98
N GLU A 121 -5.08 -6.51 8.10
CA GLU A 121 -5.06 -7.20 6.81
C GLU A 121 -3.96 -6.66 5.90
N LEU A 122 -3.66 -5.37 5.97
CA LEU A 122 -2.55 -4.79 5.23
C LEU A 122 -1.21 -5.30 5.75
N ALA A 123 -0.99 -5.27 7.07
CA ALA A 123 0.24 -5.74 7.70
C ALA A 123 0.52 -7.24 7.46
N ARG A 124 -0.54 -8.04 7.24
CA ARG A 124 -0.41 -9.46 6.83
C ARG A 124 0.16 -9.62 5.43
N VAL A 125 -0.07 -8.64 4.55
CA VAL A 125 0.21 -8.74 3.11
C VAL A 125 1.34 -7.82 2.66
N VAL A 126 1.71 -6.79 3.42
CA VAL A 126 2.81 -5.87 3.07
C VAL A 126 3.69 -5.66 4.30
N ASP A 127 5.00 -5.65 4.11
CA ASP A 127 5.95 -5.30 5.16
C ASP A 127 5.89 -3.79 5.41
N LEU A 128 5.49 -3.41 6.63
CA LEU A 128 5.35 -2.01 7.04
C LEU A 128 6.56 -1.51 7.82
N THR A 129 7.63 -2.31 7.96
CA THR A 129 8.85 -1.93 8.71
C THR A 129 9.51 -0.67 8.15
N ASP A 130 9.44 -0.49 6.83
CA ASP A 130 9.93 0.72 6.13
C ASP A 130 9.19 2.03 6.55
N ARG A 131 8.06 1.93 7.28
CA ARG A 131 7.27 3.07 7.76
C ARG A 131 7.42 3.34 9.26
N MET A 132 8.18 2.51 9.99
CA MET A 132 8.44 2.70 11.43
C MET A 132 9.63 3.62 11.67
#